data_AF-A0A9D8XIF1-F1
#
_entry.id   AF-A0A9D8XIF1-F1
#
_cell.length_a   1.000
_cell.length_b   1.000
_cell.length_c   1.000
_cell.angle_alpha   90.00
_cell.angle_beta   90.00
_cell.angle_gamma   90.00
#
_symmetry.space_group_name_H-M   'P 1'
#
loop_
_entity.id
_entity.type
_entity.pdbx_description
1 polymer ?
#
loop_
_entity_poly.entity_id
_entity_poly.type
_entity_poly.pdbx_seq_one_letter_code
_entity_poly.pdbx_strand_id
1 'polypeptide(L)'
;MKIDIILSGVGGQGILSIATIIGEAVLSEGLQMKQSEVHGMSQRGGDVQSNLRISDKAIYSDLIPQGQCDLILSLEPMEALRYLPYLKKDGWLVTSSVPFVNIPSYPETEALQAALDAVPNKVVLDVEAIAKDCGSARSANMVLLGASTPFLHLSYESIVDGIR
;
A
#
# COMPACT_ATOMS: atom_id res chain seq x y z
N MET A 1 6.74 9.08 -17.17
CA MET A 1 6.12 8.19 -16.17
C MET A 1 5.92 8.97 -14.88
N LYS A 2 4.73 8.91 -14.29
CA LYS A 2 4.47 9.42 -12.95
C LYS A 2 3.46 8.48 -12.29
N ILE A 3 3.71 8.11 -11.03
CA ILE A 3 2.76 7.36 -10.22
C ILE A 3 2.86 7.80 -8.76
N ASP A 4 1.72 8.12 -8.16
CA ASP A 4 1.58 8.56 -6.78
C ASP A 4 0.86 7.45 -5.98
N ILE A 5 1.55 6.86 -5.00
CA ILE A 5 1.11 5.70 -4.24
C ILE A 5 0.96 6.09 -2.76
N ILE A 6 -0.14 5.71 -2.13
CA ILE A 6 -0.29 5.73 -0.68
C ILE A 6 -0.10 4.32 -0.15
N LEU A 7 0.89 4.15 0.71
CA LEU A 7 1.08 2.93 1.50
C LEU A 7 0.44 3.16 2.87
N SER A 8 -0.41 2.25 3.33
CA SER A 8 -1.04 2.37 4.66
C SER A 8 -1.22 1.04 5.39
N GLY A 9 -1.47 1.12 6.69
CA GLY A 9 -1.79 -0.01 7.55
C GLY A 9 -1.32 0.24 8.98
N VAL A 10 -1.03 -0.83 9.70
CA VAL A 10 -0.67 -0.78 11.12
C VAL A 10 0.80 -1.13 11.33
N GLY A 11 1.44 -0.43 12.28
CA GLY A 11 2.84 -0.64 12.64
C GLY A 11 3.15 -2.09 13.00
N GLY A 12 4.10 -2.69 12.28
CA GLY A 12 4.50 -4.10 12.40
C GLY A 12 4.14 -4.98 11.21
N GLN A 13 3.30 -4.51 10.28
CA GLN A 13 2.87 -5.29 9.11
C GLN A 13 3.89 -5.30 7.94
N GLY A 14 4.97 -4.52 8.00
CA GLY A 14 6.00 -4.51 6.95
C GLY A 14 5.72 -3.56 5.78
N ILE A 15 4.95 -2.49 6.00
CA ILE A 15 4.64 -1.44 5.01
C ILE A 15 5.91 -0.75 4.53
N LEU A 16 6.85 -0.44 5.44
CA LEU A 16 8.11 0.19 5.07
C LEU A 16 8.99 -0.72 4.25
N SER A 17 8.95 -2.04 4.50
CA SER A 17 9.66 -3.01 3.66
C SER A 17 9.13 -2.98 2.23
N ILE A 18 7.82 -2.84 2.03
CA ILE A 18 7.24 -2.64 0.70
C ILE A 18 7.77 -1.34 0.07
N ALA A 19 7.78 -0.23 0.81
CA ALA A 19 8.31 1.05 0.34
C ALA A 19 9.77 0.93 -0.10
N THR A 20 10.60 0.25 0.69
CA THR A 20 12.02 -0.01 0.39
C THR A 20 12.19 -0.80 -0.90
N ILE A 21 11.47 -1.92 -1.06
CA ILE A 21 11.55 -2.76 -2.27
C ILE A 21 11.15 -1.95 -3.52
N ILE A 22 10.05 -1.19 -3.45
CA ILE A 22 9.64 -0.33 -4.55
C ILE A 22 10.70 0.75 -4.81
N GLY A 23 11.29 1.34 -3.77
CA GLY A 23 12.35 2.33 -3.88
C GLY A 23 13.59 1.80 -4.60
N GLU A 24 14.05 0.60 -4.24
CA GLU A 24 15.18 -0.06 -4.90
C GLU A 24 14.88 -0.34 -6.37
N ALA A 25 13.69 -0.87 -6.67
CA ALA A 25 13.24 -1.10 -8.05
C ALA A 25 13.23 0.21 -8.86
N VAL A 26 12.67 1.29 -8.31
CA VAL A 26 12.61 2.62 -8.93
C VAL A 26 14.01 3.17 -9.22
N LEU A 27 14.93 3.08 -8.26
CA LEU A 27 16.31 3.56 -8.44
C LEU A 27 17.06 2.73 -9.49
N SER A 28 16.83 1.41 -9.54
CA SER A 28 17.44 0.53 -10.54
C SER A 28 17.01 0.86 -11.97
N GLU A 29 15.78 1.36 -12.14
CA GLU A 29 15.23 1.80 -13.44
C GLU A 29 15.59 3.25 -13.79
N GLY A 30 16.43 3.93 -13.00
CA GLY A 30 16.86 5.31 -13.24
C GLY A 30 15.75 6.35 -13.03
N LEU A 31 14.70 5.99 -12.32
CA LEU A 31 13.58 6.86 -11.97
C LEU A 31 13.86 7.61 -10.66
N GLN A 32 13.08 8.66 -10.40
CA GLN A 32 13.14 9.44 -9.17
C GLN A 32 12.03 9.02 -8.23
N MET A 33 12.33 9.05 -6.93
CA MET A 33 11.37 8.83 -5.85
C MET A 33 11.43 9.94 -4.81
N LYS A 34 10.28 10.30 -4.25
CA LYS A 34 10.19 10.93 -2.93
C LYS A 34 9.24 10.15 -2.04
N GLN A 35 9.61 10.04 -0.78
CA GLN A 35 8.82 9.41 0.26
C GLN A 35 8.56 10.42 1.37
N SER A 36 7.30 10.51 1.82
CA SER A 36 6.91 11.25 3.03
C SER A 36 6.15 10.31 3.94
N GLU A 37 6.76 9.96 5.07
CA GLU A 37 6.19 9.01 6.02
C GLU A 37 5.60 9.75 7.23
N VAL A 38 4.41 9.34 7.62
CA VAL A 38 3.76 9.73 8.86
C VAL A 38 3.51 8.45 9.66
N HIS A 39 4.18 8.35 10.81
CA HIS A 39 3.88 7.35 11.82
C HIS A 39 3.15 8.03 12.98
N GLY A 40 2.09 7.41 13.50
CA GLY A 40 1.50 7.83 14.76
C GLY A 40 2.52 7.79 15.91
N MET A 41 2.18 8.36 17.07
CA MET A 41 3.06 8.32 18.26
C MET A 41 3.34 6.88 18.76
N SER A 42 2.61 5.88 18.26
CA SER A 42 2.86 4.47 18.54
C SER A 42 3.48 3.77 17.32
N GLN A 43 4.75 3.38 17.44
CA GLN A 43 5.48 2.65 16.39
C GLN A 43 5.00 1.20 16.16
N ARG A 44 4.20 0.64 17.08
CA ARG A 44 3.55 -0.67 16.95
C ARG A 44 2.07 -0.56 17.30
N GLY A 45 1.21 -1.12 16.46
CA GLY A 45 -0.24 -1.00 16.63
C GLY A 45 -0.82 0.39 16.36
N GLY A 46 0.01 1.39 16.03
CA GLY A 46 -0.46 2.68 15.51
C GLY A 46 -0.68 2.63 14.00
N ASP A 47 -1.41 3.62 13.50
CA ASP A 47 -1.52 3.87 12.07
C ASP A 47 -0.16 4.29 11.49
N VAL A 48 0.13 3.77 10.30
CA VAL A 48 1.31 4.08 9.52
C VAL A 48 0.86 4.43 8.12
N GLN A 49 1.33 5.57 7.62
CA GLN A 49 1.08 5.99 6.25
C GLN A 49 2.35 6.54 5.61
N SER A 50 2.52 6.25 4.32
CA SER A 50 3.60 6.81 3.52
C SER A 50 3.08 7.25 2.16
N ASN A 51 3.41 8.48 1.78
CA ASN A 51 3.27 8.98 0.43
C ASN A 51 4.50 8.58 -0.35
N LEU A 52 4.31 7.83 -1.43
CA LEU A 52 5.38 7.36 -2.29
C LEU A 52 5.15 7.90 -3.70
N ARG A 53 6.02 8.80 -4.15
CA ARG A 53 5.89 9.46 -5.44
C ARG A 53 7.03 9.04 -6.34
N ILE A 54 6.70 8.56 -7.53
CA ILE A 54 7.66 8.04 -8.50
C ILE A 54 7.50 8.79 -9.81
N SER A 55 8.61 9.16 -10.44
CA SER A 55 8.58 9.99 -11.66
C SER A 55 9.86 9.84 -12.49
N ASP A 56 9.73 9.91 -13.82
CA ASP A 56 10.87 10.07 -14.74
C ASP A 56 11.39 11.51 -14.80
N LYS A 57 10.70 12.44 -14.14
CA LYS A 57 11.03 13.87 -14.02
C LYS A 57 11.23 14.25 -12.55
N ALA A 58 11.81 15.43 -12.33
CA ALA A 58 12.00 16.01 -11.01
C ALA A 58 10.70 16.05 -10.18
N ILE A 59 10.79 15.57 -8.93
CA ILE A 59 9.68 15.61 -7.97
C ILE A 59 9.88 16.78 -7.02
N TYR A 60 8.99 17.77 -7.06
CA TYR A 60 9.13 19.00 -6.28
C TYR A 60 8.53 18.92 -4.87
N SER A 61 7.51 18.07 -4.65
CA SER A 61 6.86 17.85 -3.36
C SER A 61 6.68 16.36 -3.11
N ASP A 62 6.85 15.93 -1.86
CA ASP A 62 6.71 14.57 -1.36
C ASP A 62 5.26 14.20 -0.96
N LEU A 63 4.37 15.19 -0.82
CA LEU A 63 2.97 14.97 -0.47
C LEU A 63 2.09 14.74 -1.71
N ILE A 64 1.11 13.83 -1.56
CA ILE A 64 0.11 13.51 -2.57
C ILE A 64 -1.16 14.33 -2.27
N PRO A 65 -1.65 15.15 -3.22
CA PRO A 65 -2.92 15.88 -3.05
C PRO A 65 -4.13 14.94 -3.07
N GLN A 66 -5.25 15.39 -2.49
CA GLN A 66 -6.51 14.65 -2.58
C GLN A 66 -6.97 14.45 -4.03
N GLY A 67 -7.56 13.29 -4.33
CA GLY A 67 -7.97 12.87 -5.68
C GLY A 67 -6.83 12.71 -6.70
N GLN A 68 -5.57 12.65 -6.28
CA GLN A 68 -4.40 12.51 -7.18
C GLN A 68 -3.61 11.22 -6.96
N CYS A 69 -3.98 10.38 -5.99
CA CYS A 69 -3.32 9.10 -5.75
C CYS A 69 -3.74 8.08 -6.79
N ASP A 70 -2.76 7.46 -7.46
CA ASP A 70 -2.98 6.43 -8.47
C ASP A 70 -3.26 5.05 -7.84
N LEU A 71 -2.64 4.76 -6.70
CA LEU A 71 -2.71 3.46 -6.03
C LEU A 71 -2.71 3.62 -4.51
N ILE A 72 -3.71 3.07 -3.84
CA ILE A 72 -3.64 2.81 -2.39
C ILE A 72 -3.26 1.35 -2.20
N LEU A 73 -2.18 1.11 -1.46
CA LEU A 73 -1.71 -0.21 -1.08
C LEU A 73 -1.76 -0.33 0.45
N SER A 74 -2.64 -1.21 0.95
CA SER A 74 -2.88 -1.27 2.39
C SER A 74 -2.97 -2.68 2.97
N LEU A 75 -2.20 -2.94 4.02
CA LEU A 75 -2.28 -4.20 4.78
C LEU A 75 -3.41 -4.21 5.80
N GLU A 76 -4.16 -3.11 5.92
CA GLU A 76 -5.25 -2.99 6.88
C GLU A 76 -6.47 -2.32 6.21
N PRO A 77 -7.61 -3.00 6.09
CA PRO A 77 -8.75 -2.51 5.30
C PRO A 77 -9.35 -1.19 5.79
N MET A 78 -9.41 -0.92 7.10
CA MET A 78 -9.89 0.36 7.63
C MET A 78 -8.91 1.50 7.28
N GLU A 79 -7.60 1.26 7.35
CA GLU A 79 -6.59 2.21 6.91
C GLU A 79 -6.67 2.45 5.39
N ALA A 80 -6.99 1.44 4.60
CA ALA A 80 -7.23 1.59 3.17
C ALA A 80 -8.41 2.56 2.90
N LEU A 81 -9.52 2.37 3.61
CA LEU A 81 -10.70 3.23 3.50
C LEU A 81 -10.43 4.67 3.95
N ARG A 82 -9.61 4.86 5.00
CA ARG A 82 -9.23 6.19 5.51
C ARG A 82 -8.62 7.09 4.43
N TYR A 83 -7.85 6.50 3.50
CA TYR A 83 -7.16 7.25 2.45
C TYR A 83 -7.90 7.30 1.11
N LEU A 84 -9.11 6.71 0.99
CA LEU A 84 -9.93 6.81 -0.22
C LEU A 84 -10.13 8.23 -0.78
N PRO A 85 -10.27 9.30 0.04
CA PRO A 85 -10.38 10.67 -0.49
C PRO A 85 -9.17 11.12 -1.32
N TYR A 86 -8.00 10.46 -1.17
CA TYR A 86 -6.82 10.72 -1.98
C TYR A 86 -6.85 9.99 -3.31
N LEU A 87 -7.57 8.87 -3.41
CA LEU A 87 -7.63 8.06 -4.61
C LEU A 87 -8.28 8.86 -5.75
N LYS A 88 -7.60 8.88 -6.90
CA LYS A 88 -8.17 9.44 -8.13
C LYS A 88 -9.34 8.57 -8.61
N LYS A 89 -10.19 9.12 -9.47
CA LYS A 89 -11.41 8.44 -9.96
C LYS A 89 -11.13 7.10 -10.67
N ASP A 90 -10.01 7.01 -11.38
CA ASP A 90 -9.51 5.83 -12.10
C ASP A 90 -8.39 5.11 -11.34
N GLY A 91 -8.16 5.46 -10.07
CA GLY A 91 -7.12 4.87 -9.23
C GLY A 91 -7.50 3.48 -8.76
N TRP A 92 -6.52 2.75 -8.25
CA TRP A 92 -6.68 1.38 -7.77
C TRP A 92 -6.49 1.28 -6.25
N LEU A 93 -7.31 0.44 -5.64
CA LEU A 93 -7.13 0.00 -4.26
C LEU A 93 -6.62 -1.44 -4.26
N VAL A 94 -5.52 -1.72 -3.58
CA VAL A 94 -5.04 -3.08 -3.31
C VAL A 94 -4.93 -3.25 -1.80
N THR A 95 -5.72 -4.14 -1.21
CA THR A 95 -5.78 -4.27 0.25
C THR A 95 -6.05 -5.68 0.76
N SER A 96 -5.67 -5.93 2.01
CA SER A 96 -6.08 -7.12 2.77
C SER A 96 -7.58 -7.08 3.07
N SER A 97 -8.27 -8.22 2.97
CA SER A 97 -9.65 -8.39 3.47
C SER A 97 -9.72 -8.57 4.99
N VAL A 98 -8.62 -8.99 5.62
CA VAL A 98 -8.60 -9.36 7.04
C VAL A 98 -8.23 -8.15 7.88
N PRO A 99 -9.10 -7.69 8.80
CA PRO A 99 -8.84 -6.53 9.65
C PRO A 99 -7.84 -6.86 10.77
N PHE A 100 -7.00 -5.89 11.11
CA PHE A 100 -6.16 -5.97 12.32
C PHE A 100 -6.85 -5.23 13.47
N VAL A 101 -7.76 -5.93 14.16
CA VAL A 101 -8.58 -5.34 15.22
C VAL A 101 -7.75 -5.14 16.50
N ASN A 102 -7.25 -3.93 16.70
CA ASN A 102 -6.42 -3.55 17.84
C ASN A 102 -6.94 -2.34 18.63
N ILE A 103 -8.13 -1.85 18.29
CA ILE A 103 -8.83 -0.76 18.97
C ILE A 103 -10.27 -1.18 19.31
N PRO A 104 -10.86 -0.68 20.42
CA PRO A 104 -12.25 -1.00 20.77
C PRO A 104 -13.29 -0.41 19.81
N SER A 105 -12.95 0.70 19.13
CA SER A 105 -13.84 1.42 18.22
C SER A 105 -13.64 1.02 16.75
N TYR A 106 -13.21 -0.21 16.50
CA TYR A 106 -13.01 -0.72 15.14
C TYR A 106 -14.38 -0.88 14.45
N PRO A 107 -14.54 -0.51 13.16
CA PRO A 107 -15.80 -0.66 12.44
C PRO A 107 -16.31 -2.09 12.38
N GLU A 108 -17.64 -2.26 12.31
CA GLU A 108 -18.25 -3.57 12.06
C GLU A 108 -17.78 -4.16 10.72
N THR A 109 -17.55 -5.47 10.70
CA THR A 109 -16.93 -6.16 9.55
C THR A 109 -17.79 -6.02 8.30
N GLU A 110 -19.12 -6.10 8.43
CA GLU A 110 -20.06 -5.96 7.31
C GLU A 110 -20.04 -4.54 6.73
N ALA A 111 -19.91 -3.51 7.58
CA ALA A 111 -19.83 -2.13 7.12
C ALA A 111 -18.51 -1.86 6.38
N LEU A 112 -17.41 -2.44 6.90
CA LEU A 112 -16.10 -2.38 6.27
C LEU A 112 -16.10 -3.05 4.90
N GLN A 113 -16.65 -4.26 4.80
CA GLN A 113 -16.75 -5.00 3.55
C GLN A 113 -17.64 -4.27 2.54
N ALA A 114 -18.80 -3.75 2.95
CA ALA A 114 -19.67 -2.98 2.07
C ALA A 114 -18.98 -1.71 1.51
N ALA A 115 -18.18 -1.03 2.34
CA ALA A 115 -17.40 0.13 1.91
C ALA A 115 -16.29 -0.24 0.91
N LEU A 116 -15.59 -1.36 1.13
CA LEU A 116 -14.64 -1.90 0.15
C LEU A 116 -15.34 -2.30 -1.14
N ASP A 117 -16.50 -2.96 -1.07
CA ASP A 117 -17.27 -3.41 -2.23
C ASP A 117 -17.73 -2.24 -3.11
N ALA A 118 -18.00 -1.08 -2.53
CA ALA A 118 -18.35 0.14 -3.24
C ALA A 118 -17.17 0.75 -4.05
N VAL A 119 -15.92 0.34 -3.80
CA VAL A 119 -14.75 0.81 -4.58
C VAL A 119 -14.73 0.10 -5.94
N PRO A 120 -14.77 0.84 -7.07
CA PRO A 120 -14.91 0.23 -8.40
C PRO A 120 -13.66 -0.54 -8.83
N ASN A 121 -12.49 0.06 -8.65
CA ASN A 121 -11.19 -0.50 -9.05
C ASN A 121 -10.47 -0.99 -7.80
N LYS A 122 -10.63 -2.27 -7.49
CA LYS A 122 -10.05 -2.87 -6.30
C LYS A 122 -9.52 -4.27 -6.51
N VAL A 123 -8.52 -4.62 -5.73
CA VAL A 123 -8.04 -5.98 -5.46
C VAL A 123 -8.09 -6.16 -3.95
N VAL A 124 -8.96 -7.05 -3.48
CA VAL A 124 -9.11 -7.36 -2.06
C VAL A 124 -8.80 -8.84 -1.87
N LEU A 125 -7.84 -9.16 -1.02
CA LEU A 125 -7.31 -10.51 -0.85
C LEU A 125 -7.11 -10.84 0.63
N ASP A 126 -7.27 -12.10 1.00
CA ASP A 126 -6.74 -12.60 2.26
C ASP A 126 -5.24 -12.85 2.11
N VAL A 127 -4.45 -11.81 2.31
CA VAL A 127 -2.98 -11.85 2.11
C VAL A 127 -2.29 -12.76 3.11
N GLU A 128 -2.85 -12.92 4.31
CA GLU A 128 -2.28 -13.80 5.35
C GLU A 128 -2.52 -15.27 5.01
N ALA A 129 -3.72 -15.62 4.54
CA ALA A 129 -4.02 -16.97 4.07
C ALA A 129 -3.13 -17.36 2.88
N ILE A 130 -3.01 -16.48 1.87
CA ILE A 130 -2.14 -16.72 0.72
C ILE A 130 -0.68 -16.85 1.16
N ALA A 131 -0.20 -15.98 2.06
CA ALA A 131 1.17 -16.05 2.55
C ALA A 131 1.45 -17.35 3.33
N LYS A 132 0.47 -17.81 4.11
CA LYS A 132 0.52 -19.09 4.81
C LYS A 132 0.59 -20.27 3.84
N ASP A 133 -0.19 -20.24 2.75
CA ASP A 133 -0.16 -21.27 1.70
C ASP A 133 1.18 -21.27 0.96
N CYS A 134 1.83 -20.11 0.84
CA CYS A 134 3.20 -19.97 0.35
C CYS A 134 4.28 -20.36 1.37
N GLY A 135 3.90 -20.81 2.58
CA GLY A 135 4.81 -21.36 3.59
C GLY A 135 5.19 -20.40 4.74
N SER A 136 4.73 -19.14 4.72
CA SER A 136 5.02 -18.19 5.80
C SER A 136 4.00 -17.04 5.87
N ALA A 137 3.16 -17.03 6.90
CA ALA A 137 2.26 -15.91 7.17
C ALA A 137 2.98 -14.56 7.36
N ARG A 138 4.28 -14.58 7.73
CA ARG A 138 5.09 -13.35 7.85
C ARG A 138 5.35 -12.65 6.51
N SER A 139 5.05 -13.32 5.41
CA SER A 139 5.25 -12.80 4.05
C SER A 139 3.98 -12.16 3.47
N ALA A 140 2.97 -11.83 4.30
CA ALA A 140 1.73 -11.17 3.88
C ALA A 140 1.96 -9.86 3.13
N ASN A 141 2.96 -9.06 3.55
CA ASN A 141 3.37 -7.85 2.85
C ASN A 141 3.88 -8.13 1.43
N MET A 142 4.54 -9.27 1.20
CA MET A 142 5.01 -9.67 -0.13
C MET A 142 3.88 -10.12 -1.04
N VAL A 143 2.86 -10.79 -0.49
CA VAL A 143 1.63 -11.11 -1.25
C VAL A 143 0.94 -9.83 -1.72
N LEU A 144 0.80 -8.85 -0.82
CA LEU A 144 0.19 -7.57 -1.15
C LEU A 144 0.99 -6.80 -2.22
N LEU A 145 2.33 -6.76 -2.10
CA LEU A 145 3.21 -6.18 -3.11
C LEU A 145 3.08 -6.93 -4.46
N GLY A 146 3.06 -8.26 -4.43
CA GLY A 146 2.84 -9.08 -5.62
C GLY A 146 1.54 -8.73 -6.34
N ALA A 147 0.45 -8.60 -5.59
CA ALA A 147 -0.86 -8.21 -6.10
C ALA A 147 -0.90 -6.78 -6.68
N SER A 148 0.00 -5.89 -6.25
CA SER A 148 0.05 -4.51 -6.72
C SER A 148 0.94 -4.29 -7.94
N THR A 149 1.82 -5.24 -8.28
CA THR A 149 2.77 -5.14 -9.39
C THR A 149 2.19 -4.69 -10.74
N PRO A 150 0.96 -5.09 -11.16
CA PRO A 150 0.40 -4.63 -12.44
C PRO A 150 0.13 -3.12 -12.48
N PHE A 151 0.04 -2.47 -11.32
CA PHE A 151 -0.30 -1.05 -11.19
C PHE A 151 0.93 -0.17 -10.94
N LEU A 152 2.09 -0.74 -10.59
CA LEU A 152 3.30 0.03 -10.22
C LEU A 152 4.03 0.65 -11.41
N HIS A 153 3.78 0.16 -12.62
CA HIS A 153 4.50 0.53 -13.85
C HIS A 153 6.02 0.32 -13.76
N LEU A 154 6.47 -0.64 -12.95
CA LEU A 154 7.85 -1.09 -12.85
C LEU A 154 7.96 -2.49 -13.47
N SER A 155 9.17 -2.85 -13.90
CA SER A 155 9.42 -4.20 -14.39
C SER A 155 9.31 -5.23 -13.25
N TYR A 156 8.84 -6.42 -13.58
CA TYR A 156 8.76 -7.51 -12.60
C TYR A 156 10.16 -7.86 -12.04
N GLU A 157 11.18 -7.82 -12.88
CA GLU A 157 12.57 -8.13 -12.51
C GLU A 157 13.12 -7.14 -11.49
N SER A 158 12.92 -5.82 -11.67
CA SER A 158 13.38 -4.81 -10.71
C SER A 158 12.72 -4.96 -9.34
N ILE A 159 11.43 -5.28 -9.31
CA ILE A 159 10.70 -5.55 -8.05
C ILE A 159 11.27 -6.79 -7.37
N VAL A 160 11.51 -7.87 -8.12
CA VAL A 160 12.08 -9.12 -7.56
C VAL A 160 13.50 -8.90 -7.04
N ASP A 161 14.32 -8.14 -7.75
CA ASP A 161 15.68 -7.83 -7.31
C ASP A 161 15.68 -6.99 -6.03
N GLY A 162 14.73 -6.07 -5.85
CA GLY A 162 14.57 -5.30 -4.61
C GLY A 162 14.13 -6.12 -3.38
N ILE A 163 13.73 -7.39 -3.55
CA ILE A 163 13.41 -8.30 -2.43
C ILE A 163 14.67 -8.90 -1.80
N ARG A 164 15.81 -8.92 -2.52
CA ARG A 164 17.04 -9.63 -2.15
C ARG A 164 17.84 -8.94 -1.06
#